data_AF-B4DAW5-F1
#
_entry.id   AF-B4DAW5-F1
#
_cell.length_a   1.000
_cell.length_b   1.000
_cell.length_c   1.000
_cell.angle_alpha   90.00
_cell.angle_beta   90.00
_cell.angle_gamma   90.00
#
_symmetry.space_group_name_H-M   'P 1'
#
loop_
_entity.id
_entity.type
_entity.pdbx_description
1 polymer ?
#
loop_
_entity_poly.entity_id
_entity_poly.type
_entity_poly.pdbx_seq_one_letter_code
_entity_poly.pdbx_strand_id
1 'polypeptide(L)'
;MDSVTPAMNSRSIIIILFSALTLSPVIAGMKRDGGNSEKKTSTAQPSNESEKALLDRLVSELKRSSRSFIYLRSVGFNLSDEEFDQLIARNNRILRPTRIVRRDKDGTRHIPGWPGVRLTPEYRDQQGR
;
A
#
# COMPACT_ATOMS: atom_id res chain seq x y z
N MET A 1 38.51 36.93 -23.13
CA MET A 1 38.61 37.13 -21.67
C MET A 1 38.17 35.83 -21.06
N ASP A 2 39.15 34.98 -20.86
CA ASP A 2 39.01 33.56 -20.66
C ASP A 2 39.35 33.29 -19.20
N SER A 3 38.46 32.60 -18.49
CA SER A 3 38.70 32.16 -17.12
C SER A 3 38.35 30.68 -17.02
N VAL A 4 39.39 29.85 -17.09
CA VAL A 4 39.34 28.39 -17.01
C VAL A 4 39.32 27.94 -15.53
N THR A 5 38.72 26.77 -15.28
CA THR A 5 38.75 25.93 -14.06
C THR A 5 40.19 25.60 -13.55
N PRO A 6 40.44 25.05 -12.32
CA PRO A 6 39.76 23.97 -11.56
C PRO A 6 39.45 24.38 -10.08
N ALA A 7 39.28 23.55 -9.02
CA ALA A 7 39.39 22.10 -8.73
C ALA A 7 38.29 21.69 -7.69
N MET A 8 37.81 20.45 -7.54
CA MET A 8 38.41 19.13 -7.23
C MET A 8 39.04 19.00 -5.82
N ASN A 9 38.35 18.30 -4.90
CA ASN A 9 38.82 17.60 -3.66
C ASN A 9 37.60 17.23 -2.76
N SER A 10 37.55 16.17 -1.94
CA SER A 10 38.43 14.98 -1.80
C SER A 10 37.70 13.80 -1.11
N ARG A 11 37.83 12.60 -1.70
CA ARG A 11 37.96 11.23 -1.13
C ARG A 11 37.34 10.81 0.23
N SER A 12 36.64 9.65 0.17
CA SER A 12 36.55 8.57 1.19
C SER A 12 35.70 8.87 2.45
N ILE A 13 35.09 7.92 3.16
CA ILE A 13 35.52 6.56 3.58
C ILE A 13 34.31 5.58 3.68
N ILE A 14 34.53 4.29 3.44
CA ILE A 14 33.62 3.17 3.78
C ILE A 14 34.12 2.48 5.05
N ILE A 15 33.24 2.19 6.02
CA ILE A 15 33.51 1.21 7.11
C ILE A 15 32.27 0.31 7.30
N ILE A 16 32.52 -0.98 7.44
CA ILE A 16 31.59 -2.08 7.77
C ILE A 16 32.06 -2.69 9.11
N LEU A 17 31.20 -3.46 9.80
CA LEU A 17 31.39 -4.31 11.01
C LEU A 17 30.75 -3.76 12.30
N PHE A 18 30.33 -4.57 13.29
CA PHE A 18 29.74 -5.93 13.36
C PHE A 18 29.37 -6.19 14.84
N SER A 19 28.60 -7.26 15.13
CA SER A 19 28.41 -7.85 16.49
C SER A 19 27.59 -7.00 17.49
N ALA A 20 26.97 -7.58 18.54
CA ALA A 20 26.91 -8.96 19.03
C ALA A 20 25.42 -9.39 19.19
N LEU A 21 24.99 -10.63 18.94
CA LEU A 21 25.36 -11.88 19.61
C LEU A 21 25.14 -11.83 21.13
N THR A 22 23.90 -12.02 21.59
CA THR A 22 23.59 -12.33 22.99
C THR A 22 23.08 -13.77 23.12
N LEU A 23 23.67 -14.50 24.06
CA LEU A 23 23.47 -15.94 24.27
C LEU A 23 22.03 -16.27 24.73
N SER A 24 21.56 -17.43 24.28
CA SER A 24 20.39 -18.12 24.84
C SER A 24 20.65 -18.56 26.28
N PRO A 25 19.71 -18.39 27.22
CA PRO A 25 19.64 -19.23 28.42
C PRO A 25 19.01 -20.60 28.09
N VAL A 26 19.51 -21.62 28.78
CA VAL A 26 19.15 -23.04 28.62
C VAL A 26 17.74 -23.33 29.15
N ILE A 27 17.08 -24.33 28.55
CA ILE A 27 15.78 -24.87 28.96
C ILE A 27 15.88 -25.46 30.38
N ALA A 28 15.27 -24.78 31.36
CA ALA A 28 14.90 -25.35 32.65
C ALA A 28 13.36 -25.43 32.68
N GLY A 29 12.81 -26.64 32.65
CA GLY A 29 11.38 -26.85 32.47
C GLY A 29 10.58 -26.63 33.75
N MET A 30 9.36 -26.11 33.62
CA MET A 30 8.25 -26.43 34.52
C MET A 30 6.91 -26.07 33.87
N LYS A 31 5.92 -26.93 34.12
CA LYS A 31 4.46 -26.71 33.98
C LYS A 31 3.93 -26.30 32.60
N ARG A 32 3.36 -27.29 31.89
CA ARG A 32 2.24 -27.03 30.97
C ARG A 32 1.06 -26.53 31.81
N ASP A 33 0.63 -25.30 31.56
CA ASP A 33 -0.71 -24.83 31.90
C ASP A 33 -1.18 -23.87 30.81
N GLY A 34 -2.50 -23.71 30.68
CA GLY A 34 -3.12 -23.10 29.49
C GLY A 34 -2.82 -21.61 29.34
N GLY A 35 -2.69 -21.14 28.09
CA GLY A 35 -2.45 -19.72 27.83
C GLY A 35 -2.28 -19.40 26.35
N ASN A 36 -3.33 -19.60 25.53
CA ASN A 36 -3.34 -18.98 24.22
C ASN A 36 -3.35 -17.45 24.41
N SER A 37 -2.22 -16.83 24.09
CA SER A 37 -2.13 -15.40 23.84
C SER A 37 -1.26 -15.18 22.62
N GLU A 38 -1.71 -15.74 21.49
CA GLU A 38 -1.67 -15.00 20.24
C GLU A 38 -2.09 -13.56 20.55
N LYS A 39 -1.12 -12.64 20.61
CA LYS A 39 -1.40 -11.21 20.60
C LYS A 39 -1.80 -10.87 19.17
N LYS A 40 -2.97 -11.38 18.79
CA LYS A 40 -3.70 -11.13 17.57
C LYS A 40 -3.90 -9.63 17.54
N THR A 41 -3.02 -8.95 16.81
CA THR A 41 -3.23 -7.56 16.43
C THR A 41 -4.57 -7.54 15.73
N SER A 42 -5.60 -7.09 16.44
CA SER A 42 -6.95 -7.03 15.92
C SER A 42 -6.95 -6.00 14.80
N THR A 43 -6.69 -6.44 13.58
CA THR A 43 -7.20 -5.80 12.37
C THR A 43 -8.70 -5.73 12.58
N ALA A 44 -9.15 -4.57 13.05
CA ALA A 44 -10.54 -4.35 13.41
C ALA A 44 -11.33 -4.39 12.11
N GLN A 45 -11.86 -5.58 11.82
CA GLN A 45 -12.57 -5.85 10.58
C GLN A 45 -13.69 -4.80 10.47
N PRO A 46 -13.67 -3.94 9.42
CA PRO A 46 -14.57 -2.80 9.35
C PRO A 46 -16.01 -3.32 9.46
N SER A 47 -16.80 -2.69 10.34
CA SER A 47 -18.22 -3.04 10.44
C SER A 47 -18.87 -2.87 9.08
N ASN A 48 -19.84 -3.72 8.73
CA ASN A 48 -20.48 -3.70 7.41
C ASN A 48 -21.02 -2.30 7.02
N GLU A 49 -21.45 -1.53 8.01
CA GLU A 49 -21.88 -0.13 7.85
C GLU A 49 -20.72 0.83 7.50
N SER A 50 -19.56 0.67 8.15
CA SER A 50 -18.34 1.43 7.81
C SER A 50 -17.78 1.04 6.43
N GLU A 51 -17.86 -0.25 6.05
CA GLU A 51 -17.46 -0.69 4.70
C GLU A 51 -18.37 -0.11 3.63
N LYS A 52 -19.69 -0.08 3.87
CA LYS A 52 -20.65 0.57 2.95
C LYS A 52 -20.35 2.05 2.78
N ALA A 53 -20.12 2.78 3.88
CA ALA A 53 -19.77 4.21 3.80
C ALA A 53 -18.45 4.46 3.06
N LEU A 54 -17.45 3.59 3.24
CA LEU A 54 -16.20 3.61 2.47
C LEU A 54 -16.44 3.35 0.98
N LEU A 55 -17.28 2.36 0.63
CA LEU A 55 -17.65 2.03 -0.73
C LEU A 55 -18.42 3.16 -1.42
N ASP A 56 -19.41 3.75 -0.76
CA ASP A 56 -20.20 4.87 -1.29
C ASP A 56 -19.32 6.11 -1.54
N ARG A 57 -18.40 6.42 -0.61
CA ARG A 57 -17.36 7.46 -0.81
C ARG A 57 -16.48 7.13 -2.01
N LEU A 58 -16.01 5.88 -2.13
CA LEU A 58 -15.14 5.43 -3.21
C LEU A 58 -15.82 5.51 -4.58
N VAL A 59 -17.08 5.08 -4.69
CA VAL A 59 -17.88 5.20 -5.91
C VAL A 59 -18.09 6.67 -6.29
N SER A 60 -18.31 7.56 -5.30
CA SER A 60 -18.43 9.01 -5.54
C SER A 60 -17.13 9.61 -6.11
N GLU A 61 -15.97 9.30 -5.53
CA GLU A 61 -14.67 9.73 -6.04
C GLU A 61 -14.36 9.16 -7.44
N LEU A 62 -14.72 7.90 -7.70
CA LEU A 62 -14.57 7.27 -9.01
C LEU A 62 -15.47 7.90 -10.09
N LYS A 63 -16.69 8.31 -9.74
CA LYS A 63 -17.61 9.04 -10.64
C LYS A 63 -17.11 10.46 -10.93
N ARG A 64 -16.45 11.12 -9.97
CA ARG A 64 -15.85 12.46 -10.13
C ARG A 64 -14.52 12.44 -10.89
N SER A 65 -13.77 11.32 -10.83
CA SER A 65 -12.48 11.19 -11.51
C SER A 65 -12.62 11.19 -13.03
N SER A 66 -12.11 12.24 -13.67
CA SER A 66 -11.99 12.34 -15.14
C SER A 66 -11.20 11.18 -15.78
N ARG A 67 -10.40 10.46 -14.98
CA ARG A 67 -9.61 9.31 -15.43
C ARG A 67 -10.35 7.96 -15.32
N SER A 68 -11.57 7.92 -14.76
CA SER A 68 -12.33 6.68 -14.50
C SER A 68 -11.59 5.65 -13.60
N PHE A 69 -10.52 6.05 -12.94
CA PHE A 69 -9.79 5.30 -11.93
C PHE A 69 -9.24 6.26 -10.87
N ILE A 70 -8.93 5.76 -9.68
CA ILE A 70 -8.21 6.51 -8.64
C ILE A 70 -7.18 5.63 -7.93
N TYR A 71 -6.18 6.28 -7.32
CA TYR A 71 -5.32 5.69 -6.30
C TYR A 71 -5.87 6.07 -4.93
N LEU A 72 -6.23 5.08 -4.10
CA LEU A 72 -6.89 5.36 -2.81
C LEU A 72 -6.08 6.26 -1.89
N ARG A 73 -4.75 6.09 -1.82
CA ARG A 73 -3.92 6.94 -0.96
C ARG A 73 -3.83 8.39 -1.46
N SER A 74 -4.07 8.67 -2.75
CA SER A 74 -4.12 10.06 -3.25
C SER A 74 -5.44 10.77 -2.97
N VAL A 75 -6.51 10.03 -2.63
CA VAL A 75 -7.83 10.60 -2.27
C VAL A 75 -8.12 10.50 -0.76
N GLY A 76 -7.08 10.27 0.07
CA GLY A 76 -7.21 10.27 1.53
C GLY A 76 -8.05 9.10 2.08
N PHE A 77 -7.77 7.89 1.61
CA PHE A 77 -8.24 6.65 2.23
C PHE A 77 -7.06 6.02 2.99
N ASN A 78 -7.27 5.77 4.28
CA ASN A 78 -6.26 5.24 5.20
C ASN A 78 -6.42 3.73 5.38
N LEU A 79 -6.43 2.99 4.26
CA LEU A 79 -6.47 1.52 4.25
C LEU A 79 -5.08 0.97 3.95
N SER A 80 -4.74 -0.19 4.52
CA SER A 80 -3.59 -0.99 4.08
C SER A 80 -3.80 -1.53 2.66
N ASP A 81 -2.75 -2.04 2.02
CA ASP A 81 -2.88 -2.64 0.69
C ASP A 81 -3.68 -3.95 0.74
N GLU A 82 -3.58 -4.70 1.85
CA GLU A 82 -4.37 -5.91 2.11
C GLU A 82 -5.85 -5.58 2.36
N GLU A 83 -6.14 -4.54 3.16
CA GLU A 83 -7.52 -4.07 3.38
C GLU A 83 -8.15 -3.54 2.08
N PHE A 84 -7.35 -2.90 1.23
CA PHE A 84 -7.77 -2.46 -0.10
C PHE A 84 -8.08 -3.62 -1.04
N ASP A 85 -7.18 -4.60 -1.17
CA ASP A 85 -7.39 -5.78 -2.01
C ASP A 85 -8.61 -6.59 -1.51
N GLN A 86 -8.82 -6.67 -0.18
CA GLN A 86 -10.03 -7.24 0.42
C GLN A 86 -11.30 -6.44 0.07
N LEU A 87 -11.29 -5.11 0.18
CA LEU A 87 -12.43 -4.25 -0.17
C LEU A 87 -12.82 -4.45 -1.65
N ILE A 88 -11.84 -4.50 -2.55
CA ILE A 88 -12.08 -4.79 -3.97
C ILE A 88 -12.63 -6.20 -4.15
N ALA A 89 -12.05 -7.21 -3.49
CA ALA A 89 -12.48 -8.61 -3.64
C ALA A 89 -13.92 -8.82 -3.14
N ARG A 90 -14.28 -8.23 -1.99
CA ARG A 90 -15.65 -8.27 -1.45
C ARG A 90 -16.66 -7.56 -2.35
N ASN A 91 -16.25 -6.47 -3.02
CA ASN A 91 -17.11 -5.61 -3.84
C ASN A 91 -16.83 -5.75 -5.34
N ASN A 92 -16.36 -6.92 -5.79
CA ASN A 92 -15.89 -7.18 -7.16
C ASN A 92 -16.93 -6.99 -8.28
N ARG A 93 -18.22 -6.94 -7.93
CA ARG A 93 -19.33 -6.60 -8.83
C ARG A 93 -19.35 -5.11 -9.22
N ILE A 94 -18.79 -4.25 -8.38
CA ILE A 94 -18.80 -2.78 -8.49
C ILE A 94 -17.38 -2.26 -8.76
N LEU A 95 -16.37 -2.85 -8.10
CA LEU A 95 -14.97 -2.45 -8.16
C LEU A 95 -14.14 -3.46 -8.94
N ARG A 96 -13.23 -2.96 -9.78
CA ARG A 96 -12.22 -3.76 -10.47
C ARG A 96 -10.82 -3.22 -10.15
N PRO A 97 -9.85 -4.08 -9.81
CA PRO A 97 -8.47 -3.63 -9.62
C PRO A 97 -7.88 -3.14 -10.94
N THR A 98 -6.97 -2.18 -10.87
CA THR A 98 -6.19 -1.68 -12.00
C THR A 98 -4.75 -1.38 -11.56
N ARG A 99 -3.86 -1.22 -12.53
CA ARG A 99 -2.44 -0.87 -12.30
C ARG A 99 -2.14 0.46 -12.99
N ILE A 100 -1.73 1.44 -12.20
CA ILE A 100 -1.46 2.80 -12.65
C ILE A 100 -0.03 2.86 -13.18
N VAL A 101 0.12 3.16 -14.47
CA VAL A 101 1.44 3.34 -15.09
C VAL A 101 2.04 4.64 -14.57
N ARG A 102 3.14 4.51 -13.83
CA ARG A 102 3.97 5.64 -13.38
C ARG A 102 5.33 5.58 -14.07
N ARG A 103 5.88 6.76 -14.38
CA ARG A 103 7.29 6.95 -14.71
C ARG A 103 8.01 7.65 -13.55
N ASP A 104 9.28 7.36 -13.36
CA ASP A 104 10.15 8.11 -12.46
C ASP A 104 10.56 9.46 -13.10
N LYS A 105 11.53 10.16 -12.50
CA LYS A 105 12.04 11.44 -13.03
C LYS A 105 12.86 11.27 -14.32
N ASP A 106 13.43 10.08 -14.52
CA ASP A 106 14.34 9.73 -15.60
C ASP A 106 13.58 9.09 -16.80
N GLY A 107 12.26 8.90 -16.66
CA GLY A 107 11.36 8.38 -17.69
C GLY A 107 11.13 6.87 -17.61
N THR A 108 11.82 6.16 -16.73
CA THR A 108 11.70 4.70 -16.55
C THR A 108 10.30 4.34 -16.09
N ARG A 109 9.69 3.35 -16.75
CA ARG A 109 8.37 2.84 -16.36
C ARG A 109 8.49 1.93 -15.15
N HIS A 110 7.75 2.21 -14.08
CA HIS A 110 7.57 1.26 -12.99
C HIS A 110 6.70 0.07 -13.46
N ILE A 111 7.23 -1.15 -13.30
CA ILE A 111 6.56 -2.41 -13.65
C ILE A 111 6.65 -3.36 -12.43
N PRO A 112 5.50 -3.88 -11.92
CA PRO A 112 4.14 -3.48 -12.24
C PRO A 112 3.84 -2.03 -11.81
N GLY A 113 2.80 -1.44 -12.39
CA GLY A 113 2.30 -0.13 -11.97
C GLY A 113 1.75 -0.13 -10.54
N TRP A 114 1.56 1.07 -9.97
CA TRP A 114 0.99 1.21 -8.62
C TRP A 114 -0.43 0.62 -8.56
N PRO A 115 -0.84 0.01 -7.44
CA PRO A 115 -2.20 -0.50 -7.27
C PRO A 115 -3.22 0.64 -7.37
N GLY A 116 -4.40 0.36 -7.91
CA GLY A 116 -5.48 1.32 -8.04
C GLY A 116 -6.81 0.63 -8.32
N VAL A 117 -7.90 1.39 -8.33
CA VAL A 117 -9.26 0.86 -8.51
C VAL A 117 -10.02 1.67 -9.57
N ARG A 118 -10.95 0.99 -10.26
CA ARG A 118 -11.94 1.57 -11.17
C ARG A 118 -13.29 0.90 -10.97
N LEU A 119 -14.37 1.52 -11.46
CA LEU A 119 -15.67 0.87 -11.54
C LEU A 119 -15.64 -0.25 -12.60
N THR A 120 -16.44 -1.30 -12.38
CA THR A 120 -16.77 -2.30 -13.39
C THR A 120 -17.58 -1.68 -14.54
N PRO A 121 -17.42 -2.12 -15.80
CA PRO A 121 -18.27 -1.67 -16.91
C PRO A 121 -19.76 -1.86 -16.61
N GLU A 122 -20.12 -3.03 -16.08
CA GLU A 122 -21.49 -3.44 -15.80
C GLU A 122 -22.17 -2.51 -14.79
N TYR A 123 -21.44 -2.06 -13.77
CA TYR A 123 -21.93 -1.08 -12.79
C TYR A 123 -22.01 0.34 -13.37
N ARG A 124 -21.09 0.73 -14.27
CA ARG A 124 -21.18 2.03 -14.96
C ARG A 124 -22.42 2.12 -15.83
N ASP A 125 -22.71 1.07 -16.59
CA ASP A 125 -23.82 1.05 -17.54
C ASP A 125 -25.19 1.08 -16.82
N GLN A 126 -25.28 0.48 -15.63
CA GLN A 126 -26.44 0.57 -14.73
C GLN A 126 -26.64 1.96 -14.11
N GLN A 127 -25.61 2.81 -14.09
CA GLN A 127 -25.64 4.15 -13.49
C GLN A 127 -25.71 5.27 -14.56
N GLY A 128 -25.83 4.91 -15.84
CA GLY A 128 -25.84 5.81 -17.00
C GLY A 128 -27.13 5.76 -17.82
N ARG A 129 -28.25 5.40 -17.19
CA ARG A 129 -29.62 5.52 -17.73
C ARG A 129 -30.47 6.38 -16.82
#